data_AF-A0A7J7I9M3-F1
#
_entry.id   AF-A0A7J7I9M3-F1
#
_cell.length_a   1.000
_cell.length_b   1.000
_cell.length_c   1.000
_cell.angle_alpha   90.00
_cell.angle_beta   90.00
_cell.angle_gamma   90.00
#
_symmetry.space_group_name_H-M   'P 1'
#
loop_
_entity.id
_entity.type
_entity.pdbx_description
1 polymer ?
#
loop_
_entity_poly.entity_id
_entity_poly.type
_entity_poly.pdbx_seq_one_letter_code
_entity_poly.pdbx_strand_id
1 'polypeptide(L)'
;MTMAGTRVTWNCASDRCFHFFPCLSDPARRSSLCLKLALVLLHLIYVGILFIFDKDLTDKTKREPWYTAIYLLLFVATLAQYFLTSCSSPGYVLDAMRVANETDALLRKTLLTSKQPASSKNGSVAVTVGGNQLGRNLLGSNATTWTKVVMEMYPPGSSVRSWTCTYCNIVQPPRTKHCHDCDKCVIEFDHHCVWLGTCIGQGNHCRFWWYICEETAMCLWTGLLYITYLENNISKTWWIDVIMILLLITLSIWFIFLVLLLLFHSYLVLTNQTTYELVRRRRIPYLRGIPERVYPFSKGACRNLYNFCSPRSSKYSLEAAANSTGD
;
A
#
# COMPACT_ATOMS: atom_id res chain seq x y z
N MET A 1 -50.79 10.01 6.60
CA MET A 1 -49.63 10.94 6.47
C MET A 1 -48.63 10.58 7.57
N THR A 2 -47.84 9.52 7.39
CA THR A 2 -46.88 9.05 8.41
C THR A 2 -45.84 8.15 7.75
N MET A 3 -44.75 8.73 7.25
CA MET A 3 -43.51 8.02 6.88
C MET A 3 -42.30 8.97 6.92
N ALA A 4 -42.07 9.59 8.08
CA ALA A 4 -40.89 10.44 8.31
C ALA A 4 -39.96 9.93 9.45
N GLY A 5 -40.41 8.95 10.26
CA GLY A 5 -39.68 8.53 11.47
C GLY A 5 -38.58 7.48 11.28
N THR A 6 -38.61 6.69 10.21
CA THR A 6 -37.69 5.55 10.03
C THR A 6 -36.39 5.87 9.31
N ARG A 7 -36.30 7.01 8.61
CA ARG A 7 -35.11 7.37 7.81
C ARG A 7 -33.99 8.02 8.66
N VAL A 8 -34.34 8.64 9.78
CA VAL A 8 -33.40 9.37 10.65
C VAL A 8 -32.63 8.42 11.57
N THR A 9 -33.26 7.32 12.02
CA THR A 9 -32.62 6.35 12.92
C THR A 9 -31.61 5.45 12.21
N TRP A 10 -31.85 5.11 10.93
CA TRP A 10 -30.93 4.33 10.10
C TRP A 10 -29.61 5.05 9.82
N ASN A 11 -29.65 6.36 9.55
CA ASN A 11 -28.44 7.15 9.31
C ASN A 11 -27.55 7.22 10.57
N CYS A 12 -28.16 7.37 11.75
CA CYS A 12 -27.41 7.46 13.01
C CYS A 12 -26.81 6.11 13.49
N ALA A 13 -27.37 4.96 13.07
CA ALA A 13 -26.77 3.64 13.32
C ALA A 13 -25.63 3.34 12.32
N SER A 14 -25.81 3.74 11.05
CA SER A 14 -24.80 3.63 10.00
C SER A 14 -23.56 4.49 10.32
N ASP A 15 -23.76 5.73 10.76
CA ASP A 15 -22.69 6.66 11.12
C ASP A 15 -21.83 6.17 12.30
N ARG A 16 -22.43 5.46 13.26
CA ARG A 16 -21.67 4.80 14.35
C ARG A 16 -20.84 3.63 13.84
N CYS A 17 -21.37 2.82 12.93
CA CYS A 17 -20.64 1.69 12.35
C CYS A 17 -19.44 2.17 11.51
N PHE A 18 -19.59 3.27 10.77
CA PHE A 18 -18.50 3.89 10.01
C PHE A 18 -17.40 4.52 10.89
N HIS A 19 -17.75 4.91 12.12
CA HIS A 19 -16.78 5.45 13.07
C HIS A 19 -15.89 4.36 13.70
N PHE A 20 -16.41 3.12 13.83
CA PHE A 20 -15.65 1.95 14.27
C PHE A 20 -14.92 1.25 13.12
N PHE A 21 -15.44 1.34 11.90
CA PHE A 21 -14.87 0.76 10.69
C PHE A 21 -14.75 1.80 9.56
N PRO A 22 -13.73 2.67 9.60
CA PRO A 22 -13.48 3.67 8.55
C PRO A 22 -13.29 3.06 7.15
N CYS A 23 -13.07 1.75 7.06
CA CYS A 23 -12.99 1.02 5.81
C CYS A 23 -14.33 0.86 5.07
N LEU A 24 -15.47 1.03 5.75
CA LEU A 24 -16.81 0.86 5.17
C LEU A 24 -17.36 2.16 4.54
N SER A 25 -16.73 3.31 4.74
CA SER A 25 -17.18 4.59 4.19
C SER A 25 -16.74 4.85 2.73
N ASP A 26 -15.82 4.03 2.19
CA ASP A 26 -15.35 4.17 0.80
C ASP A 26 -16.18 3.24 -0.13
N PRO A 27 -16.92 3.78 -1.12
CA PRO A 27 -17.74 2.98 -2.04
C PRO A 27 -16.97 1.87 -2.75
N ALA A 28 -15.70 2.09 -3.09
CA ALA A 28 -14.84 1.10 -3.73
C ALA A 28 -14.57 -0.09 -2.79
N ARG A 29 -14.41 0.18 -1.48
CA ARG A 29 -14.20 -0.86 -0.47
C ARG A 29 -15.47 -1.66 -0.19
N ARG A 30 -16.65 -1.02 -0.21
CA ARG A 30 -17.95 -1.71 -0.03
C ARG A 30 -18.23 -2.75 -1.12
N SER A 31 -17.87 -2.45 -2.37
CA SER A 31 -18.01 -3.39 -3.50
C SER A 31 -17.14 -4.65 -3.33
N SER A 32 -15.96 -4.50 -2.73
CA SER A 32 -15.03 -5.61 -2.54
C SER A 32 -15.35 -6.57 -1.37
N LEU A 33 -16.37 -6.29 -0.55
CA LEU A 33 -16.66 -7.11 0.63
C LEU A 33 -17.01 -8.56 0.27
N CYS A 34 -17.82 -8.77 -0.77
CA CYS A 34 -18.18 -10.10 -1.24
C CYS A 34 -16.94 -10.89 -1.69
N LEU A 35 -16.04 -10.23 -2.43
CA LEU A 35 -14.78 -10.82 -2.86
C LEU A 35 -13.87 -11.18 -1.68
N LYS A 36 -13.78 -10.31 -0.67
CA LYS A 36 -13.04 -10.56 0.58
C LYS A 36 -13.56 -11.81 1.30
N LEU A 37 -14.88 -11.91 1.46
CA LEU A 37 -15.51 -13.06 2.09
C LEU A 37 -15.29 -14.34 1.28
N ALA A 38 -15.38 -14.27 -0.05
CA ALA A 38 -15.12 -15.40 -0.93
C ALA A 38 -13.67 -15.91 -0.79
N LEU A 39 -12.69 -14.99 -0.71
CA LEU A 39 -11.28 -15.36 -0.51
C LEU A 39 -11.04 -16.02 0.85
N VAL A 40 -11.62 -15.51 1.93
CA VAL A 40 -11.53 -16.15 3.26
C VAL A 40 -12.19 -17.52 3.26
N LEU A 41 -13.36 -17.65 2.63
CA LEU A 41 -14.04 -18.94 2.51
C LEU A 41 -13.20 -19.94 1.71
N LEU A 42 -12.57 -19.50 0.61
CA LEU A 42 -11.68 -20.34 -0.18
C LEU A 42 -10.54 -20.91 0.67
N HIS A 43 -9.90 -20.07 1.48
CA HIS A 43 -8.86 -20.48 2.43
C HIS A 43 -9.37 -21.53 3.41
N LEU A 44 -10.53 -21.29 4.03
CA LEU A 44 -11.16 -22.22 4.96
C LEU A 44 -11.53 -23.55 4.29
N ILE A 45 -11.94 -23.54 3.02
CA ILE A 45 -12.25 -24.75 2.26
C ILE A 45 -10.98 -25.59 2.05
N TYR A 46 -9.90 -24.99 1.53
CA TYR A 46 -8.66 -25.73 1.25
C TYR A 46 -8.06 -26.36 2.51
N VAL A 47 -8.04 -25.61 3.61
CA VAL A 47 -7.55 -26.10 4.90
C VAL A 47 -8.53 -27.07 5.54
N GLY A 48 -9.83 -26.75 5.56
CA GLY A 48 -10.86 -27.55 6.20
C GLY A 48 -10.99 -28.95 5.58
N ILE A 49 -10.92 -29.06 4.25
CA ILE A 49 -10.96 -30.34 3.55
C ILE A 49 -9.81 -31.26 4.01
N LEU A 50 -8.60 -30.74 4.19
CA LEU A 50 -7.48 -31.52 4.72
C LEU A 50 -7.82 -32.10 6.10
N PHE A 51 -8.27 -31.28 7.05
CA PHE A 51 -8.58 -31.77 8.41
C PHE A 51 -9.83 -32.66 8.49
N ILE A 52 -10.75 -32.57 7.53
CA ILE A 52 -11.95 -33.42 7.48
C ILE A 52 -11.59 -34.82 6.96
N PHE A 53 -10.78 -34.92 5.91
CA PHE A 53 -10.52 -36.19 5.22
C PHE A 53 -9.20 -36.86 5.63
N ASP A 54 -8.19 -36.09 6.02
CA ASP A 54 -6.89 -36.61 6.43
C ASP A 54 -6.87 -36.98 7.93
N LYS A 55 -7.30 -38.22 8.21
CA LYS A 55 -7.24 -38.79 9.56
C LYS A 55 -5.80 -38.95 10.06
N ASP A 56 -4.86 -39.23 9.16
CA ASP A 56 -3.45 -39.39 9.51
C ASP A 56 -2.86 -38.05 9.97
N LEU A 57 -3.18 -36.95 9.27
CA LEU A 57 -2.85 -35.59 9.69
C LEU A 57 -3.52 -35.23 11.02
N THR A 58 -4.77 -35.64 11.23
CA THR A 58 -5.48 -35.39 12.49
C THR A 58 -4.81 -36.11 13.66
N ASP A 59 -4.42 -37.37 13.48
CA ASP A 59 -3.73 -38.13 14.51
C ASP A 59 -2.28 -37.64 14.71
N LYS A 60 -1.59 -37.24 13.63
CA LYS A 60 -0.29 -36.58 13.72
C LYS A 60 -0.38 -35.25 14.46
N THR A 61 -1.44 -34.48 14.27
CA THR A 61 -1.71 -33.24 15.02
C THR A 61 -1.83 -33.50 16.52
N LYS A 62 -2.42 -34.63 16.93
CA LYS A 62 -2.51 -35.00 18.35
C LYS A 62 -1.16 -35.43 18.93
N ARG A 63 -0.32 -36.13 18.14
CA ARG A 63 0.99 -36.63 18.59
C ARG A 63 2.07 -35.54 18.57
N GLU A 64 2.08 -34.72 17.53
CA GLU A 64 3.08 -33.71 17.22
C GLU A 64 2.40 -32.36 16.92
N PRO A 65 1.80 -31.71 17.92
CA PRO A 65 0.96 -30.54 17.71
C PRO A 65 1.73 -29.33 17.16
N TRP A 66 3.04 -29.27 17.36
CA TRP A 66 3.88 -28.14 16.97
C TRP A 66 3.85 -27.88 15.46
N TYR A 67 3.86 -28.93 14.62
CA TYR A 67 3.88 -28.80 13.17
C TYR A 67 2.57 -28.16 12.67
N THR A 68 1.45 -28.72 13.12
CA THR A 68 0.11 -28.20 12.79
C THR A 68 -0.11 -26.81 13.37
N ALA A 69 0.40 -26.53 14.58
CA ALA A 69 0.30 -25.21 15.19
C ALA A 69 1.06 -24.15 14.38
N ILE A 70 2.25 -24.45 13.85
CA ILE A 70 2.99 -23.52 12.97
C ILE A 70 2.23 -23.28 11.66
N TYR A 71 1.67 -24.33 11.06
CA TYR A 71 0.86 -24.20 9.85
C TYR A 71 -0.39 -23.32 10.09
N LEU A 72 -1.11 -23.54 11.18
CA LEU A 72 -2.27 -22.73 11.55
C LEU A 72 -1.89 -21.30 11.94
N LEU A 73 -0.71 -21.09 12.54
CA LEU A 73 -0.18 -19.76 12.81
C LEU A 73 0.08 -19.01 11.50
N LEU A 74 0.71 -19.67 10.52
CA LEU A 74 0.93 -19.09 9.20
C LEU A 74 -0.41 -18.78 8.52
N PHE A 75 -1.41 -19.67 8.60
CA PHE A 75 -2.76 -19.43 8.10
C PHE A 75 -3.40 -18.17 8.68
N VAL A 76 -3.38 -18.04 10.01
CA VAL A 76 -3.93 -16.87 10.71
C VAL A 76 -3.13 -15.60 10.37
N ALA A 77 -1.81 -15.70 10.30
CA ALA A 77 -0.94 -14.60 9.91
C ALA A 77 -1.26 -14.11 8.50
N THR A 78 -1.39 -15.01 7.52
CA THR A 78 -1.74 -14.67 6.13
C THR A 78 -3.10 -13.98 6.03
N LEU A 79 -4.13 -14.49 6.73
CA LEU A 79 -5.43 -13.83 6.77
C LEU A 79 -5.37 -12.46 7.46
N ALA A 80 -4.64 -12.35 8.56
CA ALA A 80 -4.44 -11.06 9.23
C ALA A 80 -3.73 -10.07 8.29
N GLN A 81 -2.67 -10.50 7.60
CA GLN A 81 -1.90 -9.70 6.66
C GLN A 81 -2.75 -9.26 5.46
N TYR A 82 -3.64 -10.13 4.95
CA TYR A 82 -4.63 -9.78 3.93
C TYR A 82 -5.52 -8.60 4.38
N PHE A 83 -6.10 -8.69 5.59
CA PHE A 83 -6.94 -7.63 6.13
C PHE A 83 -6.16 -6.36 6.46
N LEU A 84 -4.98 -6.48 7.06
CA LEU A 84 -4.10 -5.36 7.37
C LEU A 84 -3.70 -4.61 6.09
N THR A 85 -3.34 -5.34 5.04
CA THR A 85 -2.99 -4.74 3.74
C THR A 85 -4.20 -4.09 3.10
N SER A 86 -5.34 -4.79 3.02
CA SER A 86 -6.56 -4.26 2.38
C SER A 86 -7.18 -3.07 3.11
N CYS A 87 -7.02 -2.99 4.43
CA CYS A 87 -7.52 -1.89 5.24
C CYS A 87 -6.54 -0.72 5.33
N SER A 88 -5.25 -0.93 5.10
CA SER A 88 -4.24 0.13 5.14
C SER A 88 -4.46 1.22 4.08
N SER A 89 -4.01 2.44 4.38
CA SER A 89 -4.01 3.53 3.39
C SER A 89 -2.86 3.31 2.40
N PRO A 90 -3.10 3.41 1.08
CA PRO A 90 -2.04 3.32 0.07
C PRO A 90 -1.13 4.55 0.06
N GLY A 91 -1.48 5.61 0.79
CA GLY A 91 -0.77 6.89 0.79
C GLY A 91 -1.39 7.88 -0.20
N TYR A 92 -2.58 8.40 0.14
CA TYR A 92 -3.24 9.40 -0.69
C TYR A 92 -2.56 10.77 -0.58
N VAL A 93 -2.53 11.52 -1.69
CA VAL A 93 -1.94 12.86 -1.73
C VAL A 93 -2.63 13.81 -0.75
N LEU A 94 -3.95 13.74 -0.62
CA LEU A 94 -4.71 14.59 0.29
C LEU A 94 -4.31 14.37 1.76
N ASP A 95 -3.97 13.14 2.14
CA ASP A 95 -3.50 12.85 3.51
C ASP A 95 -2.11 13.46 3.73
N ALA A 96 -1.22 13.35 2.73
CA ALA A 96 0.10 13.98 2.79
C ALA A 96 0.02 15.51 2.86
N MET A 97 -0.89 16.12 2.09
CA MET A 97 -1.17 17.56 2.13
C MET A 97 -1.63 18.01 3.51
N ARG A 98 -2.53 17.24 4.15
CA ARG A 98 -3.01 17.55 5.49
C ARG A 98 -1.87 17.53 6.51
N VAL A 99 -1.05 16.48 6.49
CA VAL A 99 0.11 16.36 7.39
C VAL A 99 1.12 17.49 7.17
N ALA A 100 1.38 17.87 5.92
CA ALA A 100 2.27 18.99 5.60
C ALA A 100 1.74 20.32 6.16
N ASN A 101 0.44 20.59 6.02
CA ASN A 101 -0.20 21.79 6.53
C ASN A 101 -0.20 21.84 8.07
N GLU A 102 -0.47 20.73 8.74
CA GLU A 102 -0.39 20.62 10.21
C GLU A 102 1.03 20.87 10.72
N THR A 103 2.03 20.34 10.01
CA THR A 103 3.45 20.55 10.33
C THR A 103 3.86 22.02 10.14
N ASP A 104 3.43 22.68 9.06
CA ASP A 104 3.67 24.12 8.84
C ASP A 104 2.98 24.97 9.92
N ALA A 105 1.75 24.62 10.30
CA ALA A 105 1.01 25.31 11.37
C ALA A 105 1.72 25.16 12.73
N LEU A 106 2.21 23.97 13.05
CA LEU A 106 2.98 23.72 14.28
C LEU A 106 4.30 24.51 14.27
N LEU A 107 5.02 24.50 13.16
CA LEU A 107 6.27 25.25 13.01
C LEU A 107 6.04 26.76 13.20
N ARG A 108 5.00 27.32 12.59
CA ARG A 108 4.60 28.72 12.79
C ARG A 108 4.24 29.01 14.23
N LYS A 109 3.47 28.13 14.88
CA LYS A 109 3.11 28.28 16.30
C LYS A 109 4.36 28.29 17.18
N THR A 110 5.29 27.36 16.97
CA THR A 110 6.57 27.28 17.69
C THR A 110 7.43 28.52 17.50
N LEU A 111 7.53 29.02 16.25
CA LEU A 111 8.26 30.25 15.93
C LEU A 111 7.63 31.49 16.57
N LEU A 112 6.30 31.54 16.68
CA LEU A 112 5.58 32.63 17.36
C LEU A 112 5.74 32.55 18.88
N THR A 113 5.72 31.35 19.49
CA THR A 113 6.01 31.18 20.92
C THR A 113 7.48 31.44 21.27
N SER A 114 8.42 31.15 20.36
CA SER A 114 9.84 31.51 20.53
C SER A 114 10.10 33.01 20.39
N LYS A 115 9.18 33.77 19.77
CA LYS A 115 9.28 35.23 19.61
C LYS A 115 8.54 36.02 20.68
N GLN A 116 7.96 35.38 21.70
CA GLN A 116 7.48 36.09 22.89
C GLN A 116 8.69 36.68 23.63
N PRO A 117 8.78 38.01 23.84
CA PRO A 117 9.89 38.58 24.58
C PRO A 117 9.74 38.20 26.05
N ALA A 118 10.71 37.47 26.60
CA ALA A 118 10.95 37.49 28.03
C ALA A 118 11.19 38.95 28.42
N SER A 119 10.22 39.54 29.13
CA SER A 119 10.35 40.83 29.77
C SER A 119 11.60 40.81 30.67
N SER A 120 12.67 41.46 30.23
CA SER A 120 13.81 41.79 31.08
C SER A 120 14.32 43.18 30.71
N LYS A 121 14.23 44.07 31.69
CA LYS A 121 14.80 45.42 31.68
C LYS A 121 16.32 45.34 31.53
N ASN A 122 16.84 45.97 30.47
CA ASN A 122 17.93 46.97 30.46
C ASN A 122 18.88 46.83 29.26
N GLY A 123 19.16 47.98 28.63
CA GLY A 123 20.50 48.37 28.19
C GLY A 123 21.08 47.73 26.91
N SER A 124 20.94 48.46 25.80
CA SER A 124 21.89 48.60 24.67
C SER A 124 22.71 47.40 24.16
N VAL A 125 22.58 47.10 22.86
CA VAL A 125 23.60 47.28 21.81
C VAL A 125 23.13 46.49 20.58
N ALA A 126 23.11 47.18 19.43
CA ALA A 126 22.78 46.60 18.14
C ALA A 126 23.95 45.72 17.65
N VAL A 127 23.65 44.47 17.29
CA VAL A 127 24.53 43.63 16.48
C VAL A 127 23.72 43.09 15.30
N THR A 128 24.02 43.64 14.14
CA THR A 128 23.63 43.11 12.83
C THR A 128 24.35 41.79 12.57
N VAL A 129 23.60 40.71 12.35
CA VAL A 129 24.10 39.49 11.69
C VAL A 129 23.17 39.17 10.53
N GLY A 130 23.74 39.25 9.33
CA GLY A 130 23.07 38.98 8.08
C GLY A 130 22.64 37.52 7.97
N GLY A 131 21.39 37.31 7.56
CA GLY A 131 20.84 36.03 7.14
C GLY A 131 20.26 36.18 5.75
N ASN A 132 20.87 35.49 4.79
CA ASN A 132 20.59 35.46 3.35
C ASN A 132 19.11 35.67 2.97
N GLN A 133 18.82 36.85 2.42
CA GLN A 133 17.75 37.02 1.45
C GLN A 133 18.32 36.68 0.08
N LEU A 134 18.11 35.45 -0.39
CA LEU A 134 18.33 35.10 -1.79
C LEU A 134 17.12 34.31 -2.29
N GLY A 135 16.44 34.86 -3.30
CA GLY A 135 15.53 34.09 -4.16
C GLY A 135 14.03 34.17 -3.85
N ARG A 136 13.50 35.26 -3.29
CA ARG A 136 12.06 35.55 -3.41
C ARG A 136 11.89 36.55 -4.55
N ASN A 137 11.43 36.07 -5.70
CA ASN A 137 10.55 36.76 -6.66
C ASN A 137 10.64 36.04 -8.00
N LEU A 138 9.70 35.12 -8.27
CA LEU A 138 9.18 34.73 -9.60
C LEU A 138 8.26 33.49 -9.45
N LEU A 139 7.10 33.64 -8.79
CA LEU A 139 5.88 32.87 -9.10
C LEU A 139 4.71 33.46 -8.28
N GLY A 140 3.58 33.70 -8.94
CA GLY A 140 2.45 34.51 -8.46
C GLY A 140 1.87 34.16 -7.08
N SER A 141 1.29 35.19 -6.46
CA SER A 141 0.91 35.31 -5.05
C SER A 141 -0.19 34.38 -4.52
N ASN A 142 -0.67 33.39 -5.30
CA ASN A 142 -1.80 32.52 -4.91
C ASN A 142 -1.46 31.01 -4.92
N ALA A 143 -0.20 30.61 -5.08
CA ALA A 143 0.18 29.19 -5.03
C ALA A 143 0.20 28.67 -3.59
N THR A 144 -0.58 27.62 -3.30
CA THR A 144 -0.58 26.92 -2.00
C THR A 144 0.84 26.45 -1.61
N THR A 145 1.17 26.37 -0.32
CA THR A 145 2.47 25.87 0.17
C THR A 145 2.80 24.50 -0.43
N TRP A 146 1.80 23.64 -0.60
CA TRP A 146 1.92 22.34 -1.27
C TRP A 146 2.39 22.44 -2.72
N THR A 147 1.77 23.32 -3.52
CA THR A 147 2.16 23.54 -4.92
C THR A 147 3.62 23.93 -5.03
N LYS A 148 4.13 24.78 -4.13
CA LYS A 148 5.54 25.20 -4.14
C LYS A 148 6.47 24.01 -3.89
N VAL A 149 6.22 23.27 -2.81
CA VAL A 149 7.01 22.08 -2.43
C VAL A 149 7.03 21.05 -3.55
N VAL A 150 5.89 20.79 -4.20
CA VAL A 150 5.81 19.82 -5.29
C VAL A 150 6.53 20.31 -6.54
N MET A 151 6.41 21.59 -6.89
CA MET A 151 7.06 22.12 -8.09
C MET A 151 8.60 22.17 -7.96
N GLU A 152 9.14 22.30 -6.75
CA GLU A 152 10.58 22.18 -6.49
C GLU A 152 11.15 20.78 -6.76
N MET A 153 10.29 19.75 -6.83
CA MET A 153 10.69 18.37 -7.18
C MET A 153 10.81 18.13 -8.68
N TYR A 154 10.44 19.10 -9.52
CA TYR A 154 10.53 19.03 -10.96
C TYR A 154 11.62 19.95 -11.52
N PRO A 155 12.16 19.66 -12.72
CA PRO A 155 13.13 20.54 -13.36
C PRO A 155 12.61 21.98 -13.52
N PRO A 156 13.46 23.00 -13.36
CA PRO A 156 13.09 24.40 -13.60
C PRO A 156 12.47 24.59 -14.99
N GLY A 157 11.43 25.42 -15.09
CA GLY A 157 10.68 25.63 -16.34
C GLY A 157 9.54 24.63 -16.59
N SER A 158 9.36 23.64 -15.71
CA SER A 158 8.19 22.75 -15.74
C SER A 158 6.88 23.52 -15.52
N SER A 159 5.90 23.31 -16.39
CA SER A 159 4.57 23.91 -16.24
C SER A 159 3.74 23.17 -15.18
N VAL A 160 3.16 23.92 -14.23
CA VAL A 160 2.25 23.39 -13.21
C VAL A 160 1.09 22.61 -13.82
N ARG A 161 0.58 23.09 -14.98
CA ARG A 161 -0.55 22.47 -15.68
C ARG A 161 -0.24 21.03 -16.10
N SER A 162 1.01 20.73 -16.43
CA SER A 162 1.44 19.38 -16.86
C SER A 162 1.37 18.33 -15.75
N TRP A 163 1.39 18.77 -14.48
CA TRP A 163 1.46 17.90 -13.31
C TRP A 163 0.21 18.01 -12.42
N THR A 164 -0.81 18.72 -12.89
CA THR A 164 -2.07 18.88 -12.17
C THR A 164 -3.03 17.76 -12.54
N CYS A 165 -3.54 17.04 -11.54
CA CYS A 165 -4.63 16.12 -11.75
C CYS A 165 -5.92 16.90 -12.02
N THR A 166 -6.56 16.68 -13.16
CA THR A 166 -7.81 17.37 -13.55
C THR A 166 -9.01 16.95 -12.71
N TYR A 167 -9.01 15.74 -12.17
CA TYR A 167 -10.10 15.20 -11.34
C TYR A 167 -10.04 15.74 -9.92
N CYS A 168 -8.87 15.62 -9.29
CA CYS A 168 -8.68 16.04 -7.90
C CYS A 168 -8.28 17.53 -7.75
N ASN A 169 -7.98 18.22 -8.85
CA ASN A 169 -7.49 19.60 -8.89
C ASN A 169 -6.28 19.86 -7.96
N ILE A 170 -5.34 18.91 -7.93
CA ILE A 170 -4.12 18.97 -7.12
C ILE A 170 -2.88 18.80 -7.99
N VAL A 171 -1.80 19.49 -7.64
CA VAL A 171 -0.49 19.28 -8.25
C VAL A 171 0.10 18.00 -7.68
N GLN A 172 0.34 17.04 -8.56
CA GLN A 172 0.81 15.70 -8.22
C GLN A 172 2.31 15.71 -7.98
N PRO A 173 2.81 15.17 -6.86
CA PRO A 173 4.22 14.86 -6.72
C PRO A 173 4.70 13.86 -7.79
N PRO A 174 6.01 13.76 -8.04
CA PRO A 174 6.55 12.68 -8.85
C PRO A 174 6.06 11.31 -8.38
N ARG A 175 5.97 10.35 -9.31
CA ARG A 175 5.51 8.97 -9.06
C ARG A 175 4.06 8.85 -8.54
N THR A 176 3.28 9.93 -8.58
CA THR A 176 1.86 9.94 -8.20
C THR A 176 0.95 9.71 -9.40
N LYS A 177 -0.17 9.03 -9.20
CA LYS A 177 -1.21 8.85 -10.22
C LYS A 177 -2.61 8.93 -9.61
N HIS A 178 -3.57 9.45 -10.36
CA HIS A 178 -4.99 9.33 -10.04
C HIS A 178 -5.48 7.91 -10.38
N CYS A 179 -6.14 7.26 -9.42
CA CYS A 179 -6.83 6.00 -9.63
C CYS A 179 -8.32 6.30 -9.76
N HIS A 180 -8.92 5.94 -10.89
CA HIS A 180 -10.35 6.16 -11.15
C HIS A 180 -11.23 5.30 -10.25
N ASP A 181 -10.81 4.07 -9.94
CA ASP A 181 -11.57 3.17 -9.06
C ASP A 181 -11.66 3.69 -7.63
N CYS A 182 -10.61 4.38 -7.14
CA CYS A 182 -10.59 4.99 -5.81
C CYS A 182 -10.94 6.49 -5.81
N ASP A 183 -11.09 7.11 -6.98
CA ASP A 183 -11.26 8.55 -7.22
C ASP A 183 -10.28 9.45 -6.42
N LYS A 184 -9.04 8.98 -6.27
CA LYS A 184 -8.01 9.63 -5.44
C LYS A 184 -6.64 9.54 -6.09
N CYS A 185 -5.81 10.56 -5.88
CA CYS A 185 -4.39 10.49 -6.20
C CYS A 185 -3.61 9.72 -5.13
N VAL A 186 -2.81 8.75 -5.57
CA VAL A 186 -1.99 7.88 -4.73
C VAL A 186 -0.52 8.15 -5.01
N ILE A 187 0.25 8.37 -3.94
CA ILE A 187 1.70 8.59 -3.98
C ILE A 187 2.41 7.26 -4.26
N GLU A 188 3.42 7.30 -5.13
CA GLU A 188 4.16 6.11 -5.57
C GLU A 188 3.21 5.00 -6.03
N PHE A 189 2.26 5.37 -6.89
CA PHE A 189 1.17 4.50 -7.32
C PHE A 189 1.73 3.28 -8.06
N ASP A 190 1.39 2.09 -7.58
CA ASP A 190 1.73 0.83 -8.23
C ASP A 190 0.60 0.34 -9.14
N HIS A 191 -0.52 -0.03 -8.53
CA HIS A 191 -1.73 -0.47 -9.23
C HIS A 191 -2.97 -0.35 -8.33
N HIS A 192 -4.15 -0.51 -8.92
CA HIS A 192 -5.36 -0.79 -8.15
C HIS A 192 -5.54 -2.31 -8.05
N CYS A 193 -5.48 -2.86 -6.83
CA CYS A 193 -5.59 -4.29 -6.61
C CYS A 193 -7.06 -4.67 -6.39
N VAL A 194 -7.66 -5.36 -7.37
CA VAL A 194 -9.05 -5.81 -7.28
C VAL A 194 -9.24 -6.79 -6.11
N TRP A 195 -8.26 -7.68 -5.87
CA TRP A 195 -8.31 -8.70 -4.80
C TRP A 195 -8.31 -8.12 -3.39
N LEU A 196 -7.68 -6.95 -3.20
CA LEU A 196 -7.66 -6.25 -1.92
C LEU A 196 -8.73 -5.14 -1.84
N GLY A 197 -9.31 -4.74 -2.97
CA GLY A 197 -10.27 -3.64 -3.05
C GLY A 197 -9.66 -2.28 -2.66
N THR A 198 -8.37 -2.09 -2.91
CA THR A 198 -7.64 -0.86 -2.60
C THR A 198 -6.46 -0.68 -3.55
N CYS A 199 -5.97 0.55 -3.69
CA CYS A 199 -4.70 0.78 -4.37
C CYS A 199 -3.53 0.18 -3.60
N ILE A 200 -2.49 -0.16 -4.33
CA ILE A 200 -1.14 -0.39 -3.84
C ILE A 200 -0.31 0.85 -4.17
N GLY A 201 0.32 1.43 -3.16
CA GLY A 201 1.16 2.60 -3.26
C GLY A 201 2.10 2.72 -2.08
N GLN A 202 2.74 3.88 -1.91
CA GLN A 202 3.77 4.09 -0.90
C GLN A 202 3.42 3.58 0.51
N GLY A 203 2.18 3.77 0.95
CA GLY A 203 1.75 3.47 2.32
C GLY A 203 1.55 1.99 2.64
N ASN A 204 1.40 1.13 1.61
CA ASN A 204 1.07 -0.28 1.80
C ASN A 204 1.83 -1.26 0.89
N HIS A 205 2.74 -0.79 0.03
CA HIS A 205 3.45 -1.65 -0.91
C HIS A 205 4.27 -2.76 -0.22
N CYS A 206 5.01 -2.47 0.86
CA CYS A 206 5.72 -3.52 1.60
C CYS A 206 4.78 -4.53 2.26
N ARG A 207 3.61 -4.10 2.77
CA ARG A 207 2.61 -5.02 3.31
C ARG A 207 2.07 -5.96 2.24
N PHE A 208 1.81 -5.43 1.04
CA PHE A 208 1.39 -6.21 -0.12
C PHE A 208 2.44 -7.25 -0.53
N TRP A 209 3.73 -6.89 -0.55
CA TRP A 209 4.80 -7.84 -0.84
C TRP A 209 4.87 -8.98 0.19
N TRP A 210 4.80 -8.65 1.49
CA TRP A 210 4.75 -9.67 2.55
C TRP A 210 3.49 -10.53 2.47
N TYR A 211 2.34 -9.94 2.14
CA TYR A 211 1.12 -10.70 1.90
C TYR A 211 1.31 -11.75 0.80
N ILE A 212 1.85 -11.37 -0.36
CA ILE A 212 2.12 -12.34 -1.44
C ILE A 212 3.12 -13.41 -0.98
N CYS A 213 4.15 -13.03 -0.21
CA CYS A 213 5.13 -13.98 0.31
C CYS A 213 4.49 -15.02 1.24
N GLU A 214 3.69 -14.59 2.21
CA GLU A 214 2.96 -15.45 3.14
C GLU A 214 1.93 -16.34 2.41
N GLU A 215 1.16 -15.77 1.49
CA GLU A 215 0.20 -16.50 0.65
C GLU A 215 0.90 -17.59 -0.19
N THR A 216 2.07 -17.28 -0.77
CA THR A 216 2.86 -18.25 -1.54
C THR A 216 3.35 -19.39 -0.65
N ALA A 217 3.84 -19.08 0.55
CA ALA A 217 4.29 -20.07 1.52
C ALA A 217 3.13 -20.96 2.01
N MET A 218 1.96 -20.37 2.30
CA MET A 218 0.75 -21.11 2.67
C MET A 218 0.30 -22.05 1.55
N CYS A 219 0.28 -21.56 0.31
CA CYS A 219 -0.11 -22.34 -0.85
C CYS A 219 0.84 -23.53 -1.07
N LEU A 220 2.16 -23.32 -0.96
CA LEU A 220 3.16 -24.38 -1.03
C LEU A 220 2.96 -25.42 0.06
N TRP A 221 2.86 -25.00 1.33
CA TRP A 221 2.71 -25.92 2.45
C TRP A 221 1.41 -26.74 2.32
N THR A 222 0.31 -26.08 2.00
CA THR A 222 -0.97 -26.74 1.76
C THR A 222 -0.84 -27.76 0.63
N GLY A 223 -0.21 -27.41 -0.49
CA GLY A 223 0.03 -28.33 -1.60
C GLY A 223 0.84 -29.57 -1.20
N LEU A 224 1.86 -29.40 -0.36
CA LEU A 224 2.62 -30.52 0.20
C LEU A 224 1.74 -31.44 1.06
N LEU A 225 0.82 -30.89 1.86
CA LEU A 225 -0.14 -31.70 2.64
C LEU A 225 -1.09 -32.49 1.73
N TYR A 226 -1.60 -31.89 0.64
CA TYR A 226 -2.41 -32.60 -0.36
C TYR A 226 -1.63 -33.74 -1.02
N ILE A 227 -0.36 -33.52 -1.36
CA ILE A 227 0.51 -34.57 -1.94
C ILE A 227 0.73 -35.70 -0.95
N THR A 228 1.12 -35.38 0.30
CA THR A 228 1.32 -36.39 1.35
C THR A 228 0.04 -37.18 1.66
N TYR A 229 -1.12 -36.53 1.65
CA TYR A 229 -2.40 -37.23 1.78
C TYR A 229 -2.56 -38.27 0.67
N LEU A 230 -2.39 -37.85 -0.60
CA LEU A 230 -2.55 -38.72 -1.76
C LEU A 230 -1.56 -39.89 -1.71
N GLU A 231 -0.29 -39.66 -1.38
CA GLU A 231 0.73 -40.73 -1.28
C GLU A 231 0.35 -41.81 -0.25
N ASN A 232 -0.24 -41.42 0.88
CA ASN A 232 -0.57 -42.35 1.97
C ASN A 232 -1.95 -43.01 1.86
N ASN A 233 -2.87 -42.43 1.09
CA ASN A 233 -4.28 -42.82 1.08
C ASN A 233 -4.86 -43.16 -0.29
N ILE A 234 -4.10 -43.00 -1.37
CA ILE A 234 -4.54 -43.38 -2.72
C ILE A 234 -5.06 -44.81 -2.70
N SER A 235 -6.22 -45.03 -3.32
CA SER A 235 -6.93 -46.32 -3.46
C SER A 235 -7.81 -46.78 -2.28
N LYS A 236 -7.90 -46.04 -1.17
CA LYS A 236 -8.87 -46.36 -0.10
C LYS A 236 -10.28 -45.89 -0.42
N THR A 237 -10.44 -44.70 -1.02
CA THR A 237 -11.75 -44.10 -1.31
C THR A 237 -11.66 -43.18 -2.53
N TRP A 238 -11.91 -43.77 -3.70
CA TRP A 238 -11.66 -43.15 -5.01
C TRP A 238 -12.27 -41.75 -5.22
N TRP A 239 -13.47 -41.48 -4.69
CA TRP A 239 -14.14 -40.19 -4.88
C TRP A 239 -13.49 -39.07 -4.05
N ILE A 240 -12.90 -39.39 -2.89
CA ILE A 240 -12.12 -38.42 -2.10
C ILE A 240 -10.82 -38.12 -2.83
N ASP A 241 -10.15 -39.14 -3.37
CA ASP A 241 -8.92 -38.97 -4.15
C ASP A 241 -9.16 -38.03 -5.34
N VAL A 242 -10.28 -38.19 -6.06
CA VAL A 242 -10.68 -37.28 -7.15
C VAL A 242 -10.85 -35.84 -6.66
N ILE A 243 -11.53 -35.61 -5.54
CA ILE A 243 -11.71 -34.27 -4.96
C ILE A 243 -10.36 -33.65 -4.60
N MET A 244 -9.49 -34.42 -3.93
CA MET A 244 -8.16 -33.96 -3.51
C MET A 244 -7.27 -33.63 -4.70
N ILE A 245 -7.32 -34.42 -5.78
CA ILE A 245 -6.59 -34.15 -7.02
C ILE A 245 -7.08 -32.87 -7.69
N LEU A 246 -8.41 -32.65 -7.78
CA LEU A 246 -8.96 -31.43 -8.38
C LEU A 246 -8.56 -30.18 -7.58
N LEU A 247 -8.59 -30.26 -6.25
CA LEU A 247 -8.12 -29.20 -5.36
C LEU A 247 -6.62 -28.96 -5.53
N LEU A 248 -5.81 -30.01 -5.63
CA LEU A 248 -4.37 -29.89 -5.84
C LEU A 248 -4.03 -29.24 -7.21
N ILE A 249 -4.75 -29.60 -8.28
CA ILE A 249 -4.56 -29.00 -9.60
C ILE A 249 -4.88 -27.50 -9.56
N THR A 250 -6.03 -27.14 -8.98
CA THR A 250 -6.43 -25.73 -8.85
C THR A 250 -5.46 -24.95 -7.97
N LEU A 251 -5.03 -25.52 -6.84
CA LEU A 251 -4.03 -24.93 -5.95
C LEU A 251 -2.68 -24.74 -6.66
N SER A 252 -2.26 -25.69 -7.50
CA SER A 252 -1.01 -25.60 -8.28
C SER A 252 -1.04 -24.45 -9.29
N ILE A 253 -2.18 -24.20 -9.94
CA ILE A 253 -2.35 -23.05 -10.84
C ILE A 253 -2.20 -21.74 -10.06
N TRP A 254 -2.84 -21.64 -8.89
CA TRP A 254 -2.69 -20.47 -8.01
C TRP A 254 -1.26 -20.31 -7.51
N PHE A 255 -0.59 -21.40 -7.14
CA PHE A 255 0.80 -21.38 -6.70
C PHE A 255 1.73 -20.82 -7.79
N ILE A 256 1.61 -21.29 -9.03
CA ILE A 256 2.41 -20.78 -10.16
C ILE A 256 2.16 -19.28 -10.35
N PHE A 257 0.90 -18.85 -10.35
CA PHE A 257 0.55 -17.43 -10.45
C PHE A 257 1.18 -16.59 -9.31
N LEU A 258 1.09 -17.07 -8.07
CA LEU A 258 1.63 -16.38 -6.89
C LEU A 258 3.15 -16.29 -6.92
N VAL A 259 3.85 -17.36 -7.31
CA VAL A 259 5.32 -17.34 -7.47
C VAL A 259 5.74 -16.33 -8.54
N LEU A 260 5.07 -16.32 -9.70
CA LEU A 260 5.38 -15.35 -10.76
C LEU A 260 5.13 -13.91 -10.28
N LEU A 261 4.03 -13.68 -9.56
CA LEU A 261 3.70 -12.38 -8.97
C LEU A 261 4.74 -11.95 -7.92
N LEU A 262 5.17 -12.87 -7.05
CA LEU A 262 6.18 -12.64 -6.03
C LEU A 262 7.53 -12.28 -6.67
N LEU A 263 7.96 -13.03 -7.69
CA LEU A 263 9.21 -12.77 -8.41
C LEU A 263 9.15 -11.41 -9.11
N PHE A 264 8.03 -11.09 -9.76
CA PHE A 264 7.83 -9.80 -10.41
C PHE A 264 7.90 -8.63 -9.43
N HIS A 265 7.15 -8.66 -8.33
CA HIS A 265 7.21 -7.59 -7.34
C HIS A 265 8.55 -7.55 -6.60
N SER A 266 9.22 -8.68 -6.40
CA SER A 266 10.59 -8.69 -5.86
C SER A 266 11.56 -7.98 -6.80
N TYR A 267 11.47 -8.21 -8.11
CA TYR A 267 12.26 -7.47 -9.10
C TYR A 267 11.99 -5.96 -9.02
N LEU A 268 10.72 -5.54 -8.97
CA LEU A 268 10.34 -4.13 -8.85
C LEU A 268 10.90 -3.47 -7.58
N VAL A 269 10.84 -4.16 -6.45
CA VAL A 269 11.40 -3.68 -5.17
C VAL A 269 12.92 -3.55 -5.27
N LEU A 270 13.60 -4.55 -5.83
CA LEU A 270 15.06 -4.54 -5.98
C LEU A 270 15.56 -3.43 -6.92
N THR A 271 14.76 -3.02 -7.91
CA THR A 271 15.09 -1.93 -8.84
C THR A 271 14.47 -0.58 -8.47
N ASN A 272 13.74 -0.50 -7.35
CA ASN A 272 12.98 0.68 -6.91
C ASN A 272 12.09 1.26 -8.02
N GLN A 273 11.23 0.41 -8.57
CA GLN A 273 10.22 0.78 -9.57
C GLN A 273 8.84 0.32 -9.13
N THR A 274 7.82 1.00 -9.64
CA THR A 274 6.44 0.51 -9.56
C THR A 274 6.04 -0.20 -10.85
N THR A 275 5.01 -1.05 -10.78
CA THR A 275 4.36 -1.67 -11.94
C THR A 275 3.91 -0.60 -12.94
N TYR A 276 3.35 0.51 -12.46
CA TYR A 276 2.94 1.62 -13.30
C TYR A 276 4.13 2.25 -14.05
N GLU A 277 5.25 2.49 -13.37
CA GLU A 277 6.44 3.05 -13.98
C GLU A 277 7.05 2.13 -15.03
N LEU A 278 7.07 0.83 -14.76
CA LEU A 278 7.55 -0.16 -15.74
C LEU A 278 6.64 -0.20 -16.97
N VAL A 279 5.33 -0.37 -16.78
CA VAL A 279 4.35 -0.58 -17.87
C VAL A 279 4.07 0.70 -18.67
N ARG A 280 4.06 1.87 -18.02
CA ARG A 280 3.71 3.15 -18.65
C ARG A 280 4.91 4.07 -18.84
N ARG A 281 6.13 3.56 -18.71
CA ARG A 281 7.40 4.30 -18.81
C ARG A 281 7.42 5.40 -19.87
N ARG A 282 7.10 5.05 -21.13
CA ARG A 282 7.14 5.99 -22.28
C ARG A 282 6.17 7.16 -22.16
N ARG A 283 5.08 7.01 -21.41
CA ARG A 283 4.05 8.04 -21.19
C ARG A 283 4.40 8.95 -20.01
N ILE A 284 5.27 8.52 -19.10
CA ILE A 284 5.65 9.25 -17.90
C ILE A 284 6.74 10.27 -18.27
N PRO A 285 6.51 11.60 -18.16
CA PRO A 285 7.43 12.56 -18.74
C PRO A 285 8.82 12.56 -18.10
N TYR A 286 8.94 12.32 -16.78
CA TYR A 286 10.24 12.23 -16.09
C TYR A 286 11.01 10.91 -16.35
N LEU A 287 10.37 9.91 -16.96
CA LEU A 287 11.04 8.68 -17.41
C LEU A 287 11.27 8.65 -18.92
N ARG A 288 10.74 9.64 -19.64
CA ARG A 288 10.85 9.72 -21.09
C ARG A 288 12.29 10.02 -21.47
N GLY A 289 12.90 9.17 -22.30
CA GLY A 289 14.29 9.30 -22.73
C GLY A 289 15.31 8.59 -21.84
N ILE A 290 14.93 8.10 -20.65
CA ILE A 290 15.82 7.28 -19.82
C ILE A 290 15.89 5.85 -20.40
N PRO A 291 17.08 5.32 -20.74
CA PRO A 291 17.23 3.98 -21.32
C PRO A 291 16.59 2.89 -20.46
N GLU A 292 16.03 1.84 -21.09
CA GLU A 292 15.21 0.84 -20.38
C GLU A 292 15.96 0.12 -19.23
N ARG A 293 17.29 -0.03 -19.34
CA ARG A 293 18.15 -0.67 -18.33
C ARG A 293 18.62 0.26 -17.22
N VAL A 294 18.25 1.54 -17.25
CA VAL A 294 18.58 2.52 -16.21
C VAL A 294 17.41 2.65 -15.25
N TYR A 295 17.71 2.52 -13.95
CA TYR A 295 16.75 2.53 -12.84
C TYR A 295 16.96 3.81 -12.01
N PRO A 296 16.33 4.94 -12.37
CA PRO A 296 16.72 6.26 -11.86
C PRO A 296 16.45 6.47 -10.36
N PHE A 297 15.56 5.69 -9.76
CA PHE A 297 15.28 5.75 -8.32
C PHE A 297 16.04 4.68 -7.53
N SER A 298 16.75 3.77 -8.20
CA SER A 298 17.47 2.69 -7.52
C SER A 298 18.68 3.22 -6.77
N LYS A 299 18.80 2.86 -5.49
CA LYS A 299 19.94 3.15 -4.60
C LYS A 299 20.80 1.91 -4.33
N GLY A 300 20.65 0.87 -5.15
CA GLY A 300 21.21 -0.46 -4.96
C GLY A 300 20.27 -1.41 -4.22
N ALA A 301 20.34 -2.71 -4.55
CA ALA A 301 19.39 -3.73 -4.10
C ALA A 301 19.14 -3.74 -2.58
N CYS A 302 20.22 -3.79 -1.77
CA CYS A 302 20.11 -3.81 -0.31
C CYS A 302 19.46 -2.53 0.25
N ARG A 303 19.82 -1.36 -0.30
CA ARG A 303 19.29 -0.07 0.15
C ARG A 303 17.84 0.10 -0.26
N ASN A 304 17.47 -0.39 -1.45
CA ASN A 304 16.09 -0.39 -1.91
C ASN A 304 15.21 -1.25 -1.01
N LEU A 305 15.64 -2.48 -0.70
CA LEU A 305 14.91 -3.39 0.20
C LEU A 305 14.76 -2.79 1.61
N TYR A 306 15.84 -2.23 2.16
CA TYR A 306 15.79 -1.52 3.44
C TYR A 306 14.79 -0.37 3.42
N ASN A 307 14.85 0.49 2.40
CA ASN A 307 13.95 1.65 2.30
C ASN A 307 12.48 1.26 2.02
N PHE A 308 12.26 0.09 1.41
CA PHE A 308 10.94 -0.41 1.06
C PHE A 308 10.15 -0.86 2.29
N CYS A 309 10.81 -1.57 3.23
CA CYS A 309 10.15 -2.11 4.42
C CYS A 309 10.48 -1.40 5.73
N SER A 310 11.42 -0.44 5.74
CA SER A 310 11.67 0.36 6.94
C SER A 310 10.50 1.30 7.24
N PRO A 311 10.11 1.44 8.53
CA PRO A 311 9.19 2.51 8.93
C PRO A 311 9.84 3.85 8.61
N ARG A 312 9.35 4.55 7.58
CA ARG A 312 9.84 5.89 7.25
C ARG A 312 9.50 6.84 8.40
N SER A 313 10.47 7.65 8.83
CA SER A 313 10.31 8.68 9.86
C SER A 313 9.22 9.71 9.50
N SER A 314 9.00 9.93 8.21
CA SER A 314 7.81 10.58 7.64
C SER A 314 6.95 9.53 6.93
N LYS A 315 5.65 9.46 7.26
CA LYS A 315 4.66 8.61 6.55
C LYS A 315 4.58 8.88 5.04
N TYR A 316 5.08 10.03 4.58
CA TYR A 316 5.06 10.46 3.18
C TYR A 316 6.44 11.03 2.82
N SER A 317 7.28 10.22 2.20
CA SER A 317 8.57 10.69 1.67
C SER A 317 8.45 10.80 0.17
N LEU A 318 8.48 12.04 -0.30
CA LEU A 318 8.41 12.37 -1.72
C LEU A 318 9.83 12.42 -2.27
N GLU A 319 10.07 11.72 -3.38
CA GLU A 319 11.34 11.78 -4.10
C GLU A 319 11.20 12.71 -5.30
N ALA A 320 12.26 13.47 -5.59
CA ALA A 320 12.30 14.35 -6.75
C ALA A 320 12.18 13.56 -8.06
N ALA A 321 11.69 14.21 -9.11
CA ALA A 321 11.63 13.59 -10.43
C ALA A 321 13.05 13.23 -10.90
N ALA A 322 13.18 12.08 -11.56
CA ALA A 322 14.44 11.70 -12.18
C ALA A 322 14.83 12.76 -13.23
N ASN A 323 16.04 13.32 -13.11
CA ASN A 323 16.58 14.20 -14.14
C ASN A 323 17.12 13.36 -15.30
N SER A 324 16.82 13.80 -16.53
CA SER A 324 17.39 13.21 -17.75
C SER A 324 18.86 13.56 -17.97
N THR A 325 19.39 14.51 -17.19
CA THR A 325 20.81 14.84 -17.12
C THR A 325 21.44 13.96 -16.05
N GLY A 326 21.93 12.79 -16.47
CA GLY A 326 22.77 11.97 -15.61
C GLY A 326 24.07 12.69 -15.31
N ASP A 327 24.39 12.78 -14.02
CA ASP A 327 25.77 12.78 -13.54
C ASP A 327 25.96 11.50 -12.72
#